data_AF-A0A167VZB7-F1
#
_entry.id   AF-A0A167VZB7-F1
#
_cell.length_a   1.000
_cell.length_b   1.000
_cell.length_c   1.000
_cell.angle_alpha   90.00
_cell.angle_beta   90.00
_cell.angle_gamma   90.00
#
_symmetry.space_group_name_H-M   'P 1'
#
loop_
_entity.id
_entity.type
_entity.pdbx_description
1 polymer ?
#
loop_
_entity_poly.entity_id
_entity_poly.type
_entity_poly.pdbx_seq_one_letter_code
_entity_poly.pdbx_strand_id
1 'polypeptide(L)'
;MRYHAKQHHMVWRYDEVDIATAATNMILIRVLAAKVQDNDRLQAIMRSVPVRPDVPGWTCRSRVTEAYAKLKADGKALGPCPDWETLSETALWYVSKKAEEHRFDGKAEPGKYSDWEVATWSIGEGRETIA
;
A
#
# COMPACT_ATOMS: atom_id res chain seq x y z
N MET A 1 -6.06 3.13 10.67
CA MET A 1 -6.05 1.65 10.51
C MET A 1 -5.24 1.20 9.30
N ARG A 2 -4.22 0.35 9.50
CA ARG A 2 -3.46 -0.34 8.45
C ARG A 2 -3.60 -1.85 8.60
N TYR A 3 -3.74 -2.52 7.46
CA TYR A 3 -3.80 -3.98 7.36
C TYR A 3 -2.53 -4.50 6.68
N HIS A 4 -1.75 -5.34 7.36
CA HIS A 4 -0.46 -5.79 6.86
C HIS A 4 -0.32 -7.31 7.01
N ALA A 5 0.17 -7.98 5.97
CA ALA A 5 0.80 -9.29 6.12
C ALA A 5 2.31 -9.11 6.04
N LYS A 6 3.01 -9.34 7.15
CA LYS A 6 4.47 -9.16 7.25
C LYS A 6 5.14 -10.45 7.70
N GLN A 7 6.35 -10.68 7.20
CA GLN A 7 7.21 -11.73 7.73
C GLN A 7 8.01 -11.17 8.91
N HIS A 8 7.89 -11.81 10.07
CA HIS A 8 8.63 -11.46 11.28
C HIS A 8 9.24 -12.74 11.85
N HIS A 9 10.58 -12.79 11.97
CA HIS A 9 11.32 -13.99 12.38
C HIS A 9 10.93 -15.25 11.59
N MET A 10 10.89 -15.13 10.26
CA MET A 10 10.48 -16.20 9.32
C MET A 10 9.02 -16.67 9.39
N VAL A 11 8.21 -16.11 10.30
CA VAL A 11 6.78 -16.40 10.41
C VAL A 11 5.95 -15.26 9.82
N TRP A 12 4.96 -15.58 9.00
CA TRP A 12 4.01 -14.58 8.49
C TRP A 12 2.92 -14.28 9.52
N ARG A 13 2.67 -13.00 9.75
CA ARG A 13 1.62 -12.53 10.67
C ARG A 13 0.72 -11.53 9.96
N TYR A 14 -0.56 -11.58 10.32
CA TYR A 14 -1.52 -10.52 10.02
C TYR A 14 -1.54 -9.53 11.18
N ASP A 15 -1.29 -8.26 10.86
CA ASP A 15 -1.42 -7.16 11.80
C ASP A 15 -2.54 -6.22 11.32
N GLU A 16 -3.42 -5.87 12.27
CA GLU A 16 -4.35 -4.75 12.18
C GLU A 16 -3.92 -3.75 13.26
N VAL A 17 -3.37 -2.61 12.82
CA VAL A 17 -2.79 -1.63 13.75
C VAL A 17 -3.32 -0.26 13.37
N ASP A 18 -3.74 0.50 14.39
CA ASP A 18 -3.96 1.92 14.20
C ASP A 18 -2.64 2.66 14.28
N ILE A 19 -2.35 3.43 13.25
CA ILE A 19 -1.07 4.08 13.04
C ILE A 19 -1.27 5.39 12.30
N ALA A 20 -0.39 6.33 12.60
CA ALA A 20 -0.33 7.59 11.88
C ALA A 20 0.06 7.38 10.41
N THR A 21 -0.22 8.39 9.59
CA THR A 21 0.21 8.49 8.20
C THR A 21 1.70 8.85 8.05
N ALA A 22 2.40 9.11 9.15
CA ALA A 22 3.84 9.36 9.19
C ALA A 22 4.64 8.17 8.64
N ALA A 23 5.91 8.43 8.29
CA ALA A 23 6.86 7.39 7.94
C ALA A 23 7.04 6.42 9.12
N THR A 24 6.50 5.20 8.97
CA THR A 24 6.90 4.07 9.80
C THR A 24 8.10 3.42 9.12
N ASN A 25 9.12 2.99 9.88
CA ASN A 25 10.49 2.62 9.49
C ASN A 25 10.75 1.72 8.25
N MET A 26 9.74 1.33 7.45
CA MET A 26 9.92 0.48 6.26
C MET A 26 8.97 0.79 5.08
N ILE A 27 8.34 1.97 5.01
CA ILE A 27 7.52 2.33 3.83
C ILE A 27 8.33 3.20 2.87
N LEU A 28 8.54 2.71 1.65
CA LEU A 28 9.21 3.48 0.60
C LEU A 28 8.27 4.51 -0.04
N ILE A 29 7.07 4.08 -0.42
CA ILE A 29 6.06 4.91 -1.08
C ILE A 29 4.65 4.57 -0.62
N ARG A 30 3.71 5.47 -0.89
CA ARG A 30 2.26 5.28 -0.74
C ARG A 30 1.56 5.62 -2.05
N VAL A 31 0.59 4.81 -2.42
CA VAL A 31 -0.30 5.08 -3.56
C VAL A 31 -1.74 5.16 -3.06
N LEU A 32 -2.39 6.31 -3.28
CA LEU A 32 -3.79 6.53 -2.97
C LEU A 32 -4.63 6.08 -4.17
N ALA A 33 -5.29 4.94 -4.04
CA ALA A 33 -6.02 4.29 -5.12
C ALA A 33 -7.50 4.68 -5.20
N ALA A 34 -8.15 4.92 -4.05
CA ALA A 34 -9.58 5.14 -3.95
C ALA A 34 -9.97 5.84 -2.64
N LYS A 35 -11.15 6.46 -2.63
CA LYS A 35 -11.81 6.91 -1.39
C LYS A 35 -12.59 5.75 -0.77
N VAL A 36 -12.48 5.59 0.54
CA VAL A 36 -13.31 4.64 1.30
C VAL A 36 -14.72 5.23 1.44
N GLN A 37 -15.74 4.47 1.06
CA GLN A 37 -17.15 4.86 1.16
C GLN A 37 -17.82 4.24 2.38
N ASP A 38 -17.44 3.00 2.71
CA ASP A 38 -17.94 2.27 3.86
C ASP A 38 -16.75 1.60 4.57
N ASN A 39 -16.42 2.12 5.76
CA ASN A 39 -15.27 1.67 6.52
C ASN A 39 -15.49 0.24 7.03
N ASP A 40 -16.65 -0.04 7.62
CA ASP A 40 -16.95 -1.33 8.24
C ASP A 40 -16.89 -2.47 7.23
N ARG A 41 -17.42 -2.25 6.02
CA ARG A 41 -17.28 -3.21 4.91
C ARG A 41 -15.83 -3.43 4.51
N LEU A 42 -15.05 -2.36 4.40
CA LEU A 42 -13.63 -2.46 4.09
C LEU A 42 -12.93 -3.32 5.15
N GLN A 43 -13.14 -3.04 6.44
CA GLN A 43 -12.53 -3.80 7.52
C GLN A 43 -12.93 -5.28 7.47
N ALA A 44 -14.23 -5.56 7.27
CA ALA A 44 -14.74 -6.92 7.17
C ALA A 44 -14.08 -7.69 6.01
N ILE A 45 -13.95 -7.07 4.84
CA ILE A 45 -13.29 -7.68 3.68
C ILE A 45 -11.81 -7.92 3.96
N MET A 46 -11.08 -6.93 4.50
CA MET A 46 -9.66 -7.07 4.80
C MET A 46 -9.37 -8.17 5.83
N ARG A 47 -10.24 -8.32 6.84
CA ARG A 47 -10.18 -9.40 7.85
C ARG A 47 -10.52 -10.77 7.25
N SER A 48 -11.38 -10.82 6.22
CA SER A 48 -11.76 -12.07 5.55
C SER A 48 -10.67 -12.68 4.65
N VAL A 49 -9.56 -11.98 4.41
CA VAL A 49 -8.45 -12.47 3.58
C VAL A 49 -7.37 -13.08 4.45
N PRO A 50 -7.24 -14.42 4.50
CA PRO A 50 -6.31 -15.09 5.39
C PRO A 50 -4.87 -14.94 4.91
N VAL A 51 -3.94 -15.08 5.85
CA VAL A 51 -2.51 -15.26 5.60
C VAL A 51 -2.24 -16.75 5.45
N ARG A 52 -1.62 -17.17 4.34
CA ARG A 52 -1.43 -18.59 3.99
C ARG A 52 0.06 -18.91 3.72
N PRO A 53 0.92 -18.87 4.75
CA PRO A 53 2.38 -18.98 4.58
C PRO A 53 2.84 -20.37 4.14
N ASP A 54 2.00 -21.37 4.36
CA ASP A 54 2.18 -22.78 4.01
C ASP A 54 1.87 -23.07 2.53
N VAL A 55 1.19 -22.16 1.82
CA VAL A 55 0.87 -22.31 0.41
C VAL A 55 2.09 -21.91 -0.45
N PRO A 56 2.65 -22.82 -1.27
CA PRO A 56 3.76 -22.50 -2.16
C PRO A 56 3.42 -21.32 -3.08
N GLY A 57 4.35 -20.35 -3.18
CA GLY A 57 4.17 -19.14 -4.00
C GLY A 57 3.28 -18.06 -3.37
N TRP A 58 2.75 -18.28 -2.16
CA TRP A 58 2.05 -17.23 -1.44
C TRP A 58 3.01 -16.12 -1.00
N THR A 59 2.61 -14.88 -1.24
CA THR A 59 3.39 -13.66 -0.93
C THR A 59 2.50 -12.57 -0.33
N CYS A 60 3.09 -11.53 0.26
CA CYS A 60 2.34 -10.33 0.66
C CYS A 60 1.57 -9.73 -0.53
N ARG A 61 2.15 -9.74 -1.73
CA ARG A 61 1.48 -9.29 -2.97
C ARG A 61 0.24 -10.13 -3.25
N SER A 62 0.33 -11.46 -3.18
CA SER A 62 -0.82 -12.35 -3.43
C SER A 62 -2.02 -12.06 -2.52
N ARG A 63 -1.76 -11.74 -1.24
CA ARG A 63 -2.81 -11.36 -0.29
C ARG A 63 -3.46 -10.02 -0.66
N VAL A 64 -2.65 -9.03 -1.02
CA VAL A 64 -3.17 -7.71 -1.42
C VAL A 64 -3.96 -7.83 -2.72
N THR A 65 -3.52 -8.65 -3.68
CA THR A 65 -4.28 -8.95 -4.91
C THR A 65 -5.66 -9.52 -4.57
N GLU A 66 -5.74 -10.54 -3.69
CA GLU A 66 -7.01 -11.15 -3.28
C GLU A 66 -7.91 -10.14 -2.55
N ALA A 67 -7.35 -9.36 -1.62
CA ALA A 67 -8.11 -8.33 -0.90
C ALA A 67 -8.67 -7.26 -1.84
N TYR A 68 -7.86 -6.80 -2.79
CA TYR A 68 -8.28 -5.81 -3.77
C TYR A 68 -9.37 -6.36 -4.70
N ALA A 69 -9.25 -7.61 -5.14
CA ALA A 69 -10.27 -8.28 -5.93
C ALA A 69 -11.62 -8.37 -5.17
N LYS A 70 -11.59 -8.75 -3.89
CA LYS A 70 -12.79 -8.78 -3.04
C LYS A 70 -13.40 -7.39 -2.83
N LEU A 71 -12.58 -6.37 -2.60
CA LEU A 71 -13.04 -4.98 -2.45
C LEU A 71 -13.71 -4.46 -3.74
N LYS A 72 -13.15 -4.78 -4.91
CA LYS A 72 -13.76 -4.43 -6.19
C LYS A 72 -15.06 -5.18 -6.43
N ALA A 73 -15.11 -6.47 -6.13
CA ALA A 73 -16.31 -7.29 -6.29
C ALA A 73 -17.45 -6.85 -5.34
N ASP A 74 -17.10 -6.35 -4.14
CA ASP A 74 -18.05 -5.79 -3.19
C ASP A 74 -18.79 -4.55 -3.73
N GLY A 75 -18.07 -3.70 -4.46
CA GLY A 75 -18.63 -2.53 -5.15
C GLY A 75 -19.24 -1.45 -4.24
N LYS A 76 -19.09 -1.57 -2.91
CA LYS A 76 -19.72 -0.68 -1.92
C LYS A 76 -18.73 -0.13 -0.88
N ALA A 77 -17.65 -0.85 -0.60
CA ALA A 77 -16.60 -0.40 0.32
C ALA A 77 -15.76 0.76 -0.23
N LEU A 78 -15.53 0.81 -1.54
CA LEU A 78 -14.68 1.80 -2.21
C LEU A 78 -15.48 2.62 -3.22
N GLY A 79 -15.08 3.88 -3.42
CA GLY A 79 -15.48 4.68 -4.58
C GLY A 79 -14.76 4.23 -5.85
N PRO A 80 -14.88 4.99 -6.96
CA PRO A 80 -14.18 4.68 -8.20
C PRO A 80 -12.68 4.41 -7.97
N CYS A 81 -12.19 3.29 -8.50
CA CYS A 81 -10.83 2.82 -8.29
C CYS A 81 -10.30 2.11 -9.55
N PRO A 82 -8.97 2.15 -9.79
CA PRO A 82 -8.37 1.47 -10.92
C PRO A 82 -8.54 -0.07 -10.85
N ASP A 83 -8.23 -0.78 -11.93
CA ASP A 83 -7.95 -2.22 -11.83
C ASP A 83 -6.63 -2.50 -11.08
N TRP A 84 -6.42 -3.78 -10.78
CA TRP A 84 -5.24 -4.21 -10.02
C TRP A 84 -3.95 -3.98 -10.79
N GLU A 85 -3.97 -4.16 -12.11
CA GLU A 85 -2.81 -4.01 -12.98
C GLU A 85 -2.32 -2.56 -12.94
N THR A 86 -3.19 -1.62 -13.26
CA THR A 86 -2.96 -0.17 -13.17
C THR A 86 -2.45 0.26 -11.79
N LEU A 87 -3.08 -0.23 -10.71
CA LEU A 87 -2.64 0.09 -9.35
C LEU A 87 -1.22 -0.43 -9.07
N SER A 88 -0.95 -1.68 -9.45
CA SER A 88 0.35 -2.31 -9.18
C SER A 88 1.47 -1.73 -10.03
N GLU A 89 1.19 -1.41 -11.30
CA GLU A 89 2.12 -0.74 -12.20
C GLU A 89 2.42 0.68 -11.74
N THR A 90 1.40 1.42 -11.29
CA THR A 90 1.61 2.76 -10.71
C THR A 90 2.54 2.70 -9.50
N ALA A 91 2.36 1.71 -8.62
CA ALA A 91 3.23 1.55 -7.47
C ALA A 91 4.68 1.23 -7.88
N LEU A 92 4.87 0.34 -8.85
CA LEU A 92 6.19 -0.03 -9.38
C LEU A 92 6.88 1.15 -10.10
N TRP A 93 6.14 1.87 -10.94
CA TRP A 93 6.64 3.07 -11.59
C TRP A 93 7.05 4.12 -10.56
N TYR A 94 6.20 4.39 -9.58
CA TYR A 94 6.44 5.46 -8.62
C TYR A 94 7.63 5.16 -7.70
N VAL A 95 7.80 3.91 -7.25
CA VAL A 95 8.97 3.53 -6.44
C VAL A 95 10.26 3.63 -7.26
N SER A 96 10.24 3.22 -8.53
CA SER A 96 11.40 3.35 -9.43
C SER A 96 11.77 4.82 -9.65
N LYS A 97 10.78 5.67 -9.91
CA LYS A 97 10.98 7.12 -10.02
C LYS A 97 11.64 7.70 -8.76
N LYS A 98 11.17 7.32 -7.56
CA LYS A 98 11.77 7.80 -6.30
C LYS A 98 13.17 7.25 -6.04
N ALA A 99 13.47 6.05 -6.53
CA ALA A 99 14.83 5.52 -6.48
C ALA A 99 15.76 6.31 -7.41
N GLU A 100 15.33 6.63 -8.64
CA GLU A 100 16.06 7.48 -9.59
C GLU A 100 16.28 8.90 -9.05
N GLU A 101 15.32 9.43 -8.28
CA GLU A 101 15.45 10.72 -7.61
C GLU A 101 16.32 10.70 -6.33
N HIS A 102 16.96 9.57 -6.03
CA HIS A 102 17.84 9.38 -4.87
C HIS A 102 17.16 9.54 -3.50
N ARG A 103 15.85 9.30 -3.43
CA ARG A 103 15.10 9.43 -2.18
C ARG A 103 15.57 8.43 -1.11
N PHE A 104 15.97 7.23 -1.52
CA PHE A 104 16.20 6.11 -0.60
C PHE A 104 17.66 5.83 -0.30
N ASP A 105 18.60 6.46 -1.00
CA ASP A 105 20.04 6.15 -0.94
C ASP A 105 20.90 7.29 -0.36
N GLY A 106 20.27 8.40 0.07
CA GLY A 106 20.93 9.53 0.69
C GLY A 106 21.71 10.43 -0.27
N LYS A 107 21.53 10.27 -1.59
CA LYS A 107 22.22 11.11 -2.60
C LYS A 107 21.40 12.29 -3.12
N ALA A 108 20.15 12.41 -2.68
CA ALA A 108 19.33 13.58 -2.95
C ALA A 108 19.96 14.86 -2.35
N GLU A 109 19.62 16.02 -2.90
CA GLU A 109 20.02 17.31 -2.32
C GLU A 109 19.61 17.40 -0.85
N PRO A 110 20.47 17.92 0.05
CA PRO A 110 20.15 18.03 1.47
C PRO A 110 18.83 18.78 1.70
N GLY A 111 17.93 18.19 2.47
CA GLY A 111 16.61 18.77 2.77
C GLY A 111 15.57 18.68 1.64
N LYS A 112 15.89 18.05 0.50
CA LYS A 112 14.94 17.83 -0.60
C LYS A 112 13.74 16.98 -0.18
N TYR A 113 13.96 16.01 0.70
CA TYR A 113 12.93 15.09 1.19
C TYR A 113 12.89 15.10 2.71
N SER A 114 11.68 15.00 3.25
CA SER A 114 11.47 14.82 4.68
C SER A 114 11.59 13.35 5.06
N ASP A 115 12.40 13.06 6.09
CA ASP A 115 12.55 11.71 6.67
C ASP A 115 11.29 11.22 7.40
N TRP A 116 10.39 12.15 7.73
CA TRP A 116 9.15 11.87 8.47
C TRP A 116 7.95 11.60 7.55
N GLU A 117 8.12 11.87 6.27
CA GLU A 117 7.06 11.78 5.28
C GLU A 117 7.28 10.62 4.32
N VAL A 118 6.18 9.99 3.92
CA VAL A 118 6.19 8.93 2.92
C VAL A 118 5.80 9.54 1.59
N ALA A 119 6.68 9.43 0.58
CA ALA A 119 6.37 9.81 -0.79
C ALA A 119 5.01 9.23 -1.21
N THR A 120 4.06 10.08 -1.57
CA THR A 120 2.66 9.70 -1.78
C THR A 120 2.16 10.16 -3.15
N TRP A 121 1.80 9.20 -4.00
CA TRP A 121 1.13 9.42 -5.28
C TRP A 121 -0.37 9.22 -5.15
N SER A 122 -1.17 10.13 -5.72
CA SER A 122 -2.62 10.00 -5.82
C SER A 122 -3.03 9.65 -7.24
N ILE A 123 -3.60 8.47 -7.45
CA ILE A 123 -4.10 8.06 -8.77
C ILE A 123 -5.28 8.95 -9.17
N GLY A 124 -6.20 9.21 -8.23
CA GLY A 124 -7.38 10.02 -8.51
C GLY A 124 -7.06 11.48 -8.86
N GLU A 125 -5.95 12.03 -8.37
CA GLU A 125 -5.51 13.39 -8.69
C GLU A 125 -4.44 13.43 -9.78
N GLY A 126 -3.92 12.27 -10.23
CA GLY A 126 -2.88 12.17 -11.25
C GLY A 126 -1.56 12.86 -10.86
N ARG A 127 -1.28 13.00 -9.56
CA ARG A 127 -0.12 13.75 -9.08
C ARG A 127 0.46 13.23 -7.79
N GLU A 128 1.67 13.69 -7.52
CA GLU A 128 2.31 13.57 -6.23
C GLU A 128 1.66 14.54 -5.23
N THR A 129 1.39 14.02 -4.03
CA THR A 129 0.79 14.77 -2.91
C THR A 129 1.76 14.98 -1.77
N ILE A 130 2.77 14.10 -1.67
CA ILE A 130 3.90 14.21 -0.74
C ILE A 130 5.13 13.77 -1.53
N ALA A 131 6.15 14.61 -1.59
CA ALA A 131 7.37 14.35 -2.35
C ALA A 131 8.29 13.36 -1.66
#